data_AF-A0A8T4XC38-F1
#
_entry.id   AF-A0A8T4XC38-F1
#
_cell.length_a   1.000
_cell.length_b   1.000
_cell.length_c   1.000
_cell.angle_alpha   90.00
_cell.angle_beta   90.00
_cell.angle_gamma   90.00
#
_symmetry.space_group_name_H-M   'P 1'
#
loop_
_entity.id
_entity.type
_entity.pdbx_description
1 polymer ?
#
loop_
_entity_poly.entity_id
_entity_poly.type
_entity_poly.pdbx_seq_one_letter_code
_entity_poly.pdbx_strand_id
1 'polypeptide(L)' 'MPSAKSIMQDLYFKKNSLVQTSVTEVECYICGRGLRDGCSISAKTLPNGMALFCELHYSLQ' A
#
# COMPACT_ATOMS: atom_id res chain seq x y z
N MET A 1 -21.37 13.29 23.48
CA MET A 1 -19.95 13.42 23.87
C MET A 1 -19.27 12.08 23.59
N PRO A 2 -18.18 12.01 22.81
CA PRO A 2 -17.56 10.73 22.49
C PRO A 2 -16.90 10.16 23.75
N SER A 3 -17.11 8.87 24.00
CA SER A 3 -16.54 8.14 25.13
C SER A 3 -15.01 8.19 25.09
N ALA A 4 -14.36 8.45 26.23
CA ALA A 4 -12.89 8.47 26.37
C ALA A 4 -12.21 7.18 25.85
N LYS A 5 -12.95 6.07 25.76
CA LYS A 5 -12.49 4.81 25.17
C LYS A 5 -12.22 4.90 23.66
N SER A 6 -13.00 5.68 22.91
CA SER A 6 -12.82 5.83 21.45
C SER A 6 -11.57 6.67 21.13
N ILE A 7 -11.31 7.72 21.92
CA ILE A 7 -10.15 8.59 21.72
C ILE A 7 -8.83 7.82 21.92
N MET A 8 -8.77 6.93 22.91
CA MET A 8 -7.58 6.09 23.12
C MET A 8 -7.35 5.10 21.97
N GLN A 9 -8.40 4.49 21.43
CA GLN A 9 -8.28 3.60 20.27
C GLN A 9 -7.73 4.37 19.06
N ASP A 10 -8.31 5.52 18.74
CA ASP A 10 -7.88 6.34 17.61
C ASP A 10 -6.41 6.76 17.73
N LEU A 11 -5.92 7.07 18.93
CA LEU A 11 -4.51 7.40 19.18
C LEU A 11 -3.58 6.18 19.10
N TYR A 12 -4.04 4.99 19.49
CA TYR A 12 -3.25 3.76 19.43
C TYR A 12 -3.09 3.27 17.99
N PHE A 13 -4.13 3.39 17.17
CA PHE A 13 -4.12 3.01 15.75
C PHE A 13 -3.59 4.10 14.81
N LYS A 14 -3.73 5.40 15.13
CA LYS A 14 -3.06 6.51 14.40
C LYS A 14 -1.56 6.62 14.69
N LYS A 15 -1.02 5.79 15.57
CA LYS A 15 0.42 5.66 15.74
C LYS A 15 0.96 4.96 14.48
N ASN A 16 1.08 5.75 13.41
CA ASN A 16 1.91 5.44 12.25
C ASN A 16 3.13 4.73 12.78
N SER A 17 3.35 3.52 12.28
CA SER A 17 4.33 2.58 12.80
C SER A 17 5.59 3.31 13.23
N LEU A 18 5.96 3.19 14.50
CA LEU A 18 7.25 3.65 15.03
C LEU A 18 8.43 2.83 14.44
N VAL A 19 8.22 2.24 13.26
CA VAL A 19 9.15 1.41 12.52
C VAL A 19 9.68 2.32 11.42
N GLN A 20 10.92 2.76 11.59
CA GLN A 20 11.64 3.39 10.50
C GLN A 20 11.95 2.31 9.48
N THR A 21 11.37 2.43 8.30
CA THR A 21 11.57 1.49 7.19
C THR A 21 12.04 2.27 5.97
N SER A 22 12.94 1.66 5.19
CA SER A 22 13.34 2.17 3.87
C SER A 22 12.38 1.76 2.76
N VAL A 23 11.35 0.99 3.08
CA VAL A 23 10.39 0.44 2.12
C VAL A 23 9.28 1.46 1.90
N THR A 24 8.96 1.71 0.64
CA THR A 24 7.85 2.57 0.23
C THR A 24 6.58 1.74 0.01
N GLU A 25 5.43 2.42 0.04
CA GLU A 25 4.16 1.79 -0.31
C GLU A 25 4.19 1.29 -1.75
N VAL A 26 3.53 0.14 -1.98
CA VAL A 26 3.52 -0.55 -3.27
C VAL A 26 2.38 -0.01 -4.13
N GLU A 27 2.73 0.52 -5.29
CA GLU A 27 1.81 1.14 -6.25
C GLU A 27 2.08 0.65 -7.67
N CYS A 28 1.03 0.64 -8.51
CA CYS A 28 1.15 0.36 -9.92
C CYS A 28 1.92 1.48 -10.64
N TYR A 29 2.96 1.12 -11.37
CA TYR A 29 3.80 2.05 -12.13
C TYR A 29 3.02 2.88 -13.16
N ILE A 30 1.87 2.40 -13.64
CA ILE A 30 1.07 3.04 -14.69
C ILE A 30 0.03 4.02 -14.12
N CYS A 31 -0.73 3.62 -13.09
CA CYS A 31 -1.85 4.41 -12.58
C CYS A 31 -1.71 4.88 -11.13
N GLY A 32 -0.62 4.53 -10.44
CA GLY A 32 -0.38 4.91 -9.05
C GLY A 32 -1.27 4.23 -8.02
N ARG A 33 -2.25 3.41 -8.43
CA ARG A 33 -3.09 2.67 -7.47
C ARG A 33 -2.29 1.62 -6.73
N GLY A 34 -2.45 1.58 -5.42
CA GLY A 34 -1.78 0.64 -4.52
C GLY A 34 -2.74 -0.32 -3.82
N LEU A 35 -2.21 -1.01 -2.81
CA LEU A 35 -2.99 -1.99 -2.03
C LEU A 35 -4.18 -1.34 -1.30
N ARG A 36 -4.04 -0.09 -0.86
CA ARG A 36 -5.12 0.64 -0.17
C ARG A 36 -6.32 0.96 -1.07
N ASP A 37 -6.12 0.96 -2.38
CA ASP A 37 -7.18 1.16 -3.37
C ASP A 37 -7.93 -0.14 -3.70
N GLY A 38 -7.57 -1.25 -3.05
CA GLY A 38 -8.14 -2.58 -3.32
C GLY A 38 -7.57 -3.26 -4.56
N CYS A 39 -6.46 -2.76 -5.11
CA CYS A 39 -5.77 -3.38 -6.24
C CYS A 39 -4.85 -4.54 -5.80
N SER A 40 -4.73 -5.54 -6.66
CA SER A 40 -3.71 -6.60 -6.59
C SER A 40 -2.49 -6.18 -7.40
N ILE A 41 -1.33 -6.08 -6.77
CA ILE A 41 -0.09 -5.64 -7.43
C ILE A 41 0.84 -6.83 -7.67
N SER A 42 1.25 -6.99 -8.93
CA SER A 42 2.21 -8.00 -9.38
C SER A 42 3.55 -7.38 -9.73
N ALA A 43 4.64 -7.98 -9.26
CA ALA A 43 6.00 -7.60 -9.64
C ALA A 43 6.45 -8.39 -10.88
N LYS A 44 7.01 -7.68 -11.86
CA LYS A 44 7.56 -8.26 -13.08
C LYS A 44 9.00 -7.83 -13.27
N THR A 45 9.89 -8.80 -13.43
CA THR A 45 11.28 -8.55 -13.84
C THR A 45 11.33 -8.18 -15.32
N LEU A 46 11.89 -7.01 -15.61
CA LEU A 46 12.18 -6.47 -16.93
C LEU A 46 13.71 -6.45 -17.14
N PRO A 47 14.20 -6.30 -18.38
CA PRO A 47 15.64 -6.23 -18.65
C PRO A 47 16.36 -5.10 -17.89
N ASN A 48 15.64 -4.03 -17.55
CA ASN A 48 16.16 -2.85 -16.87
C ASN A 48 15.83 -2.79 -15.36
N GLY A 49 15.26 -3.85 -14.78
CA GLY A 49 14.93 -3.88 -13.36
C GLY A 49 13.59 -4.55 -13.06
N MET A 50 12.90 -4.10 -12.03
CA MET A 50 11.60 -4.62 -11.62
C MET A 50 10.53 -3.54 -11.79
N ALA A 51 9.36 -3.90 -12.33
CA ALA A 51 8.21 -3.02 -12.44
C ALA A 51 6.97 -3.64 -11.76
N LEU A 52 6.12 -2.79 -11.20
CA LEU A 52 4.93 -3.16 -10.44
C LEU A 52 3.67 -2.80 -11.23
N PHE A 53 2.74 -3.74 -11.37
CA PHE A 53 1.54 -3.56 -12.18
C PHE A 53 0.30 -4.06 -11.43
N CYS A 54 -0.82 -3.33 -11.53
CA CYS A 54 -2.10 -3.82 -11.05
C CYS A 54 -2.74 -4.83 -12.02
N GLU A 55 -3.78 -5.53 -11.57
CA GLU A 55 -4.52 -6.52 -12.35
C GLU A 55 -5.04 -6.02 -13.70
N LEU A 56 -5.29 -4.70 -13.81
CA LEU A 56 -5.73 -4.05 -15.04
C LEU A 56 -4.60 -3.75 -16.03
N HIS A 57 -3.38 -3.49 -15.54
CA HIS A 57 -2.22 -3.17 -16.36
C HIS A 57 -1.28 -4.34 -16.56
N TYR A 58 -1.52 -5.44 -15.85
CA TYR A 58 -0.86 -6.72 -16.08
C TYR A 58 -1.81 -7.86 -15.72
N SER A 59 -2.59 -8.27 -16.71
CA SER A 59 -3.42 -9.47 -16.60
C SER A 59 -2.52 -10.70 -16.62
N LEU A 60 -2.32 -11.29 -15.44
CA LEU A 60 -1.82 -12.65 -15.30
C LEU A 60 -2.93 -13.60 -15.79
N GLN A 61 -2.96 -13.88 -17.10
CA GLN A 61 -3.76 -14.97 -17.68
C GLN A 61 -3.00 -16.29 -17.57
#